data_AF-D5VTW1-F1
#
_entry.id   AF-D5VTW1-F1
#
_cell.length_a   1.000
_cell.length_b   1.000
_cell.length_c   1.000
_cell.angle_alpha   90.00
_cell.angle_beta   90.00
_cell.angle_gamma   90.00
#
_symmetry.space_group_name_H-M   'P 1'
#
loop_
_entity.id
_entity.type
_entity.pdbx_description
1 polymer ?
#
loop_
_entity_poly.entity_id
_entity_poly.type
_entity_poly.pdbx_seq_one_letter_code
_entity_poly.pdbx_strand_id
1 'polypeptide(L)'
;MKKILFLLILLPLVNAYVIYVNTSTPDYENSKILLNELFDSREIFFNDTYVKIVFNNIYYKPLVNSTVNIDNLTINLDSGVLEYVIPIKENITINGKSYKLLKKKNSEVIYKGEEKEITTKYELKFLNKSIKVELISLDGNSVTIKLDNKSVILHKKEPKIIDNLVIEFCNYTKLLNSYSFTFKVSPIIILKRGEEFPMDKRFLVEDIKDNKIILKLKDKFNGSISINGKRYSIKKIKNNILKIRILYSKDFPLNESEYIDNNFFIFNHSLYYKDKEIKENKIIYLGEINPGLGLDVNDDIILIGGPVVNPYTKLLIKMNLILNISNTYPGDDKGLIIKIKNPQNPNHYIYILAGSNRVGTKKAINYFVNNYNGENEVLVK
;
A
#
# COMPACT_ATOMS: atom_id res chain seq x y z
N MET A 1 -6.88 30.21 30.41
CA MET A 1 -7.06 29.57 29.09
C MET A 1 -6.45 30.46 28.02
N LYS A 2 -5.29 30.10 27.46
CA LYS A 2 -4.76 30.71 26.24
C LYS A 2 -4.40 29.56 25.31
N LYS A 3 -5.17 29.46 24.22
CA LYS A 3 -5.08 28.41 23.21
C LYS A 3 -3.69 28.47 22.58
N ILE A 4 -2.99 27.36 22.65
CA ILE A 4 -1.67 27.17 22.06
C ILE A 4 -1.82 27.15 20.54
N LEU A 5 -1.01 28.00 19.94
CA LEU A 5 -0.74 28.20 18.53
C LEU A 5 -0.43 26.85 17.85
N PHE A 6 -1.35 26.33 17.02
CA PHE A 6 -1.01 25.29 16.06
C PHE A 6 -0.33 25.98 14.87
N LEU A 7 0.98 26.11 14.96
CA LEU A 7 1.84 26.59 13.89
C LEU A 7 1.84 25.53 12.78
N LEU A 8 0.94 25.71 11.81
CA LEU A 8 0.94 24.99 10.54
C LEU A 8 2.14 25.49 9.73
N ILE A 9 3.33 24.97 10.02
CA ILE A 9 4.47 25.10 9.10
C ILE A 9 4.15 24.18 7.91
N LEU A 10 3.44 24.74 6.93
CA LEU A 10 3.49 24.29 5.54
C LEU A 10 4.94 24.44 5.09
N LEU A 11 5.71 23.37 5.23
CA LEU A 11 6.97 23.26 4.53
C LEU A 11 6.66 22.98 3.06
N PRO A 12 7.07 23.86 2.11
CA PRO A 12 6.97 23.58 0.69
C PRO A 12 8.11 22.61 0.36
N LEU A 13 7.94 21.32 0.63
CA LEU A 13 9.02 20.33 0.42
C LEU A 13 8.75 19.32 -0.70
N VAL A 14 7.81 19.64 -1.57
CA VAL A 14 7.80 19.21 -2.97
C VAL A 14 7.14 20.36 -3.72
N ASN A 15 7.82 20.96 -4.69
CA ASN A 15 7.10 21.79 -5.65
C ASN A 15 6.06 20.86 -6.28
N ALA A 16 4.76 21.14 -6.11
CA ALA A 16 3.78 20.41 -6.88
C ALA A 16 4.10 20.71 -8.35
N TYR A 17 4.33 19.66 -9.13
CA TYR A 17 4.63 19.83 -10.54
C TYR A 17 3.32 19.81 -11.32
N VAL A 18 3.18 20.69 -12.30
CA VAL A 18 2.16 20.58 -13.34
C VAL A 18 2.80 19.94 -14.57
N ILE A 19 2.31 18.77 -14.98
CA ILE A 19 2.85 18.07 -16.15
C ILE A 19 1.98 18.36 -17.37
N TYR A 20 2.57 18.92 -18.41
CA TYR A 20 1.94 19.04 -19.74
C TYR A 20 2.55 18.03 -20.69
N VAL A 21 1.70 17.13 -21.18
CA VAL A 21 2.05 16.10 -22.16
C VAL A 21 0.89 15.88 -23.11
N ASN A 22 1.19 15.60 -24.37
CA ASN A 22 0.18 15.29 -25.38
C ASN A 22 -0.24 13.82 -25.28
N THR A 23 -1.46 13.56 -24.80
CA THR A 23 -2.01 12.22 -24.55
C THR A 23 -2.12 11.35 -25.81
N SER A 24 -2.15 11.96 -27.00
CA SER A 24 -2.24 11.26 -28.28
C SER A 24 -0.89 10.82 -28.85
N THR A 25 0.19 10.93 -28.07
CA THR A 25 1.57 10.67 -28.53
C THR A 25 2.27 9.63 -27.66
N PRO A 26 3.30 8.93 -28.19
CA PRO A 26 4.09 7.97 -27.40
C PRO A 26 4.75 8.58 -26.14
N ASP A 27 4.94 9.90 -26.12
CA ASP A 27 5.51 10.60 -24.98
C ASP A 27 4.58 10.58 -23.75
N TYR A 28 3.27 10.41 -23.94
CA TYR A 28 2.33 10.18 -22.85
C TYR A 28 2.64 8.88 -22.09
N GLU A 29 2.89 7.78 -22.80
CA GLU A 29 3.28 6.51 -22.16
C GLU A 29 4.60 6.65 -21.42
N ASN A 30 5.57 7.39 -21.97
CA ASN A 30 6.82 7.69 -21.28
C ASN A 30 6.60 8.54 -20.03
N SER A 31 5.66 9.50 -20.06
CA SER A 31 5.34 10.37 -18.92
C SER A 31 4.82 9.60 -17.71
N LYS A 32 4.22 8.42 -17.91
CA LYS A 32 3.77 7.56 -16.80
C LYS A 32 4.92 7.16 -15.87
N ILE A 33 6.16 7.10 -16.36
CA ILE A 33 7.35 6.89 -15.50
C ILE A 33 7.45 8.00 -14.47
N LEU A 34 7.31 9.25 -14.92
CA LEU A 34 7.36 10.43 -14.05
C LEU A 34 6.15 10.49 -13.13
N LEU A 35 4.96 10.24 -13.67
CA LEU A 35 3.71 10.27 -12.90
C LEU A 35 3.72 9.25 -11.76
N ASN A 36 4.15 8.03 -12.02
CA ASN A 36 4.28 6.96 -11.02
C ASN A 36 5.28 7.26 -9.91
N GLU A 37 6.26 8.11 -10.19
CA GLU A 37 7.28 8.48 -9.23
C GLU A 37 6.90 9.73 -8.44
N LEU A 38 6.13 10.65 -9.00
CA LEU A 38 5.85 11.94 -8.34
C LEU A 38 4.48 12.01 -7.69
N PHE A 39 3.48 11.29 -8.20
CA PHE A 39 2.09 11.48 -7.80
C PHE A 39 1.47 10.23 -7.18
N ASP A 40 0.52 10.48 -6.29
CA ASP A 40 -0.41 9.47 -5.84
C ASP A 40 -1.22 8.93 -7.02
N SER A 41 -1.47 7.62 -6.98
CA SER A 41 -2.28 6.96 -8.00
C SER A 41 -3.20 5.89 -7.42
N ARG A 42 -4.27 5.62 -8.17
CA ARG A 42 -5.23 4.54 -7.95
C ARG A 42 -5.28 3.69 -9.19
N GLU A 43 -4.84 2.45 -9.09
CA GLU A 43 -5.00 1.46 -10.15
C GLU A 43 -6.25 0.63 -9.86
N ILE A 44 -7.16 0.61 -10.82
CA ILE A 44 -8.53 0.14 -10.64
C ILE A 44 -8.72 -1.14 -11.43
N PHE A 45 -9.26 -2.16 -10.77
CA PHE A 45 -9.59 -3.45 -11.36
C PHE A 45 -11.04 -3.78 -11.05
N PHE A 46 -11.86 -3.88 -12.09
CA PHE A 46 -13.26 -4.27 -11.96
C PHE A 46 -13.41 -5.79 -11.89
N ASN A 47 -14.32 -6.22 -11.01
CA ASN A 47 -14.89 -7.55 -10.97
C ASN A 47 -16.43 -7.40 -10.96
N ASP A 48 -17.17 -8.46 -11.25
CA ASP A 48 -18.64 -8.44 -11.35
C ASP A 48 -19.32 -7.97 -10.04
N THR A 49 -18.68 -8.21 -8.89
CA THR A 49 -19.27 -7.95 -7.56
C THR A 49 -18.52 -6.92 -6.72
N TYR A 50 -17.29 -6.58 -7.07
CA TYR A 50 -16.48 -5.61 -6.34
C TYR A 50 -15.51 -4.88 -7.28
N VAL A 51 -15.00 -3.75 -6.82
CA VAL A 51 -13.86 -3.07 -7.43
C VAL A 51 -12.65 -3.18 -6.51
N LYS A 52 -11.54 -3.66 -7.06
CA LYS A 52 -10.25 -3.66 -6.36
C LYS A 52 -9.49 -2.40 -6.74
N ILE A 53 -9.08 -1.64 -5.73
CA ILE A 53 -8.26 -0.46 -5.93
C ILE A 53 -6.91 -0.70 -5.28
N VAL A 54 -5.84 -0.56 -6.07
CA VAL A 54 -4.47 -0.51 -5.59
C VAL A 54 -4.10 0.95 -5.37
N PHE A 55 -3.87 1.28 -4.11
CA PHE A 55 -3.47 2.60 -3.63
C PHE A 55 -1.96 2.71 -3.66
N ASN A 56 -1.46 3.68 -4.41
CA ASN A 56 -0.07 4.09 -4.40
C ASN A 56 0.01 5.51 -3.86
N ASN A 57 0.40 5.65 -2.59
CA ASN A 57 0.51 6.96 -1.93
C ASN A 57 1.99 7.31 -1.74
N ILE A 58 2.35 8.55 -2.06
CA ILE A 58 3.70 9.09 -2.04
C ILE A 58 3.72 10.32 -1.13
N TYR A 59 4.53 10.24 -0.08
CA TYR A 59 4.72 11.31 0.89
C TYR A 59 6.15 11.78 0.85
N TYR A 60 6.32 13.08 1.06
CA TYR A 60 7.62 13.70 1.20
C TYR A 60 7.72 14.33 2.56
N LYS A 61 8.76 13.97 3.30
CA LYS A 61 8.95 14.41 4.68
C LYS A 61 10.34 14.98 4.87
N PRO A 62 10.50 16.16 5.50
CA PRO A 62 11.80 16.64 5.92
C PRO A 62 12.40 15.67 6.94
N LEU A 63 13.66 15.30 6.74
CA LEU A 63 14.44 14.51 7.69
C LEU A 63 14.98 15.45 8.77
N VAL A 64 14.17 15.71 9.79
CA VAL A 64 14.56 16.50 10.98
C VAL A 64 15.37 15.65 11.96
N ASN A 65 15.03 14.36 12.04
CA ASN A 65 15.67 13.36 12.87
C ASN A 65 15.78 12.04 12.12
N SER A 66 16.62 11.14 12.61
CA SER A 66 16.83 9.82 12.00
C SER A 66 15.62 8.89 12.15
N THR A 67 14.62 9.27 12.95
CA THR A 67 13.43 8.45 13.24
C THR A 67 12.22 8.88 12.43
N VAL A 68 11.66 7.94 11.67
CA VAL A 68 10.52 8.15 10.78
C VAL A 68 9.33 7.34 11.29
N ASN A 69 8.23 8.04 11.58
CA ASN A 69 6.95 7.44 11.96
C ASN A 69 5.96 7.55 10.80
N ILE A 70 5.42 6.41 10.36
CA ILE A 70 4.44 6.28 9.27
C ILE A 70 3.41 5.25 9.68
N ASP A 71 2.13 5.61 9.79
CA ASP A 71 1.08 4.74 10.33
C ASP A 71 1.49 4.10 11.68
N ASN A 72 1.62 2.78 11.71
CA ASN A 72 2.03 1.96 12.85
C ASN A 72 3.53 1.58 12.80
N LEU A 73 4.27 2.14 11.84
CA LEU A 73 5.65 1.79 11.56
C LEU A 73 6.58 2.91 12.07
N THR A 74 7.62 2.53 12.80
CA THR A 74 8.68 3.41 13.26
C THR A 74 10.02 2.88 12.73
N ILE A 75 10.79 3.72 12.06
CA ILE A 75 12.11 3.35 11.54
C ILE A 75 13.15 4.33 12.03
N ASN A 76 14.25 3.84 12.59
CA ASN A 76 15.47 4.60 12.75
C ASN A 76 16.38 4.34 11.54
N LEU A 77 16.61 5.38 10.73
CA LEU A 77 17.37 5.30 9.48
C LEU A 77 18.87 5.16 9.69
N ASP A 78 19.41 5.58 10.84
CA ASP A 78 20.85 5.45 11.13
C ASP A 78 21.19 4.03 11.58
N SER A 79 20.38 3.47 12.49
CA SER A 79 20.59 2.12 12.99
C SER A 79 20.01 1.04 12.08
N GLY A 80 19.04 1.40 11.23
CA GLY A 80 18.25 0.48 10.43
C GLY A 80 17.21 -0.29 11.26
N VAL A 81 16.99 0.08 12.52
CA VAL A 81 16.00 -0.57 13.39
C VAL A 81 14.60 -0.19 12.94
N LEU A 82 13.75 -1.19 12.75
CA LEU A 82 12.36 -1.02 12.36
C LEU A 82 11.45 -1.69 13.40
N GLU A 83 10.49 -0.92 13.89
CA GLU A 83 9.43 -1.37 14.77
C GLU A 83 8.06 -1.21 14.09
N TYR A 84 7.17 -2.17 14.30
CA TYR A 84 5.79 -2.11 13.86
C TYR A 84 4.85 -2.40 15.02
N VAL A 85 3.86 -1.54 15.20
CA VAL A 85 2.94 -1.57 16.35
C VAL A 85 1.61 -2.18 15.93
N ILE A 86 1.21 -3.27 16.59
CA ILE A 86 -0.15 -3.80 16.47
C ILE A 86 -0.95 -3.34 17.69
N PRO A 87 -2.03 -2.56 17.53
CA PRO A 87 -2.88 -2.22 18.67
C PRO A 87 -3.59 -3.47 19.21
N ILE A 88 -3.71 -3.58 20.53
CA ILE A 88 -4.51 -4.62 21.17
C ILE A 88 -5.95 -4.10 21.28
N LYS A 89 -6.88 -4.73 20.56
CA LYS A 89 -8.31 -4.40 20.56
C LYS A 89 -9.13 -5.69 20.57
N GLU A 90 -10.42 -5.59 20.91
CA GLU A 90 -11.32 -6.75 20.86
C GLU A 90 -11.37 -7.35 19.45
N ASN A 91 -11.42 -6.52 18.40
CA ASN A 91 -11.37 -6.95 17.01
C ASN A 91 -10.22 -6.25 16.29
N ILE A 92 -9.43 -7.01 15.56
CA ILE A 92 -8.31 -6.50 14.75
C ILE A 92 -8.26 -7.17 13.39
N THR A 93 -7.60 -6.51 12.44
CA THR A 93 -7.26 -7.08 11.15
C THR A 93 -5.75 -7.20 11.03
N ILE A 94 -5.27 -8.41 10.77
CA ILE A 94 -3.85 -8.71 10.51
C ILE A 94 -3.76 -9.39 9.15
N ASN A 95 -2.93 -8.86 8.24
CA ASN A 95 -2.75 -9.33 6.87
C ASN A 95 -4.10 -9.54 6.14
N GLY A 96 -5.04 -8.60 6.30
CA GLY A 96 -6.37 -8.66 5.66
C GLY A 96 -7.34 -9.67 6.28
N LYS A 97 -6.97 -10.39 7.34
CA LYS A 97 -7.87 -11.31 8.06
C LYS A 97 -8.31 -10.73 9.38
N SER A 98 -9.59 -10.87 9.69
CA SER A 98 -10.18 -10.42 10.94
C SER A 98 -9.97 -11.44 12.05
N TYR A 99 -9.65 -10.94 13.24
CA TYR A 99 -9.47 -11.74 14.44
C TYR A 99 -10.12 -11.07 15.65
N LYS A 100 -10.66 -11.90 16.55
CA LYS A 100 -11.22 -11.50 17.84
C LYS A 100 -10.27 -11.86 18.97
N LEU A 101 -10.06 -10.95 19.92
CA LEU A 101 -9.25 -11.17 21.10
C LEU A 101 -9.88 -12.29 21.95
N LEU A 102 -9.12 -13.36 22.18
CA LEU A 102 -9.53 -14.48 23.01
C LEU A 102 -8.94 -14.35 24.42
N LYS A 103 -7.66 -13.98 24.51
CA LYS A 103 -6.92 -13.92 25.78
C LYS A 103 -5.78 -12.92 25.71
N LYS A 104 -5.53 -12.22 26.82
CA LYS A 104 -4.36 -11.36 27.03
C LYS A 104 -3.72 -11.69 28.37
N LYS A 105 -2.40 -11.80 28.37
CA LYS A 105 -1.49 -11.84 29.53
C LYS A 105 -0.32 -10.89 29.27
N ASN A 106 0.50 -10.61 30.28
CA ASN A 106 1.63 -9.69 30.15
C ASN A 106 2.66 -10.10 29.07
N SER A 107 2.81 -11.40 28.81
CA SER A 107 3.77 -11.95 27.84
C SER A 107 3.11 -12.63 26.64
N GLU A 108 1.79 -12.63 26.54
CA GLU A 108 1.06 -13.42 25.53
C GLU A 108 -0.28 -12.78 25.15
N VAL A 109 -0.58 -12.72 23.85
CA VAL A 109 -1.90 -12.36 23.32
C VAL A 109 -2.36 -13.44 22.35
N ILE A 110 -3.62 -13.87 22.48
CA ILE A 110 -4.24 -14.89 21.63
C ILE A 110 -5.43 -14.27 20.91
N TYR A 111 -5.41 -14.38 19.59
CA TYR A 111 -6.46 -13.91 18.69
C TYR A 111 -7.11 -15.10 17.97
N LYS A 112 -8.44 -15.19 17.98
CA LYS A 112 -9.25 -16.19 17.29
C LYS A 112 -9.71 -15.64 15.95
N GLY A 113 -9.45 -16.38 14.86
CA GLY A 113 -9.92 -16.03 13.53
C GLY A 113 -11.37 -16.46 13.30
N GLU A 114 -11.78 -16.45 12.03
CA GLU A 114 -13.13 -16.86 11.62
C GLU A 114 -13.46 -18.30 12.07
N GLU A 115 -14.67 -18.48 12.59
CA GLU A 115 -15.20 -19.78 13.01
C GLU A 115 -15.91 -20.46 11.86
N LYS A 116 -15.62 -21.75 11.67
CA LYS A 116 -16.34 -22.61 10.75
C LYS A 116 -16.99 -23.74 11.52
N GLU A 117 -18.28 -23.92 11.29
CA GLU A 117 -19.01 -25.10 11.73
C GLU A 117 -18.84 -26.20 10.68
N ILE A 118 -18.39 -27.37 11.10
CA ILE A 118 -18.10 -28.51 10.22
C ILE A 118 -18.75 -29.74 10.81
N THR A 119 -19.48 -30.47 9.98
CA THR A 119 -20.04 -31.77 10.31
C THR A 119 -19.26 -32.87 9.59
N THR A 120 -18.83 -33.89 10.32
CA THR A 120 -18.09 -35.04 9.77
C THR A 120 -18.53 -36.35 10.39
N LYS A 121 -18.36 -37.46 9.66
CA LYS A 121 -18.55 -38.80 10.23
C LYS A 121 -17.40 -39.22 11.14
N TYR A 122 -16.15 -38.99 10.72
CA TYR A 122 -14.97 -39.49 11.44
C TYR A 122 -13.72 -38.64 11.28
N GLU A 123 -13.58 -37.87 10.19
CA GLU A 123 -12.38 -37.09 9.93
C GLU A 123 -12.75 -35.77 9.26
N LEU A 124 -12.15 -34.68 9.71
CA LEU A 124 -12.20 -33.40 9.01
C LEU A 124 -10.79 -32.87 8.80
N LYS A 125 -10.60 -32.14 7.71
CA LYS A 125 -9.35 -31.44 7.41
C LYS A 125 -9.55 -29.94 7.58
N PHE A 126 -8.68 -29.30 8.35
CA PHE A 126 -8.71 -27.86 8.58
C PHE A 126 -7.29 -27.30 8.67
N LEU A 127 -6.97 -26.31 7.83
CA LEU A 127 -5.63 -25.68 7.76
C LEU A 127 -4.48 -26.69 7.68
N ASN A 128 -4.63 -27.68 6.80
CA ASN A 128 -3.68 -28.79 6.60
C ASN A 128 -3.52 -29.74 7.79
N LYS A 129 -4.34 -29.62 8.84
CA LYS A 129 -4.42 -30.59 9.94
C LYS A 129 -5.56 -31.57 9.72
N SER A 130 -5.32 -32.83 10.06
CA SER A 130 -6.37 -33.87 10.12
C SER A 130 -6.84 -34.02 11.55
N ILE A 131 -8.16 -33.90 11.75
CA ILE A 131 -8.83 -34.12 13.02
C ILE A 131 -9.69 -35.35 12.87
N LYS A 132 -9.28 -36.45 13.51
CA LYS A 132 -9.99 -37.73 13.45
C LYS A 132 -10.68 -38.01 14.78
N VAL A 133 -11.96 -38.33 14.75
CA VAL A 133 -12.69 -38.82 15.93
C VAL A 133 -12.28 -40.27 16.19
N GLU A 134 -11.78 -40.53 17.39
CA GLU A 134 -11.39 -41.87 17.83
C GLU A 134 -12.49 -42.52 18.67
N LEU A 135 -13.04 -41.79 19.63
CA LEU A 135 -14.00 -42.31 20.61
C LEU A 135 -15.02 -41.24 20.99
N ILE A 136 -16.23 -41.66 21.36
CA ILE A 136 -17.25 -40.83 22.02
C ILE A 136 -17.60 -41.46 23.37
N SER A 137 -17.78 -40.64 24.41
CA SER A 137 -18.20 -41.13 25.71
C SER A 137 -19.62 -41.70 25.68
N LEU A 138 -19.92 -42.61 26.61
CA LEU A 138 -21.23 -43.27 26.69
C LEU A 138 -22.39 -42.27 26.90
N ASP A 139 -22.13 -41.20 27.65
CA ASP A 139 -23.08 -40.11 27.89
C ASP A 139 -23.17 -39.12 26.71
N GLY A 140 -22.31 -39.25 25.70
CA GLY A 140 -22.26 -38.38 24.53
C GLY A 140 -21.77 -36.95 24.81
N ASN A 141 -21.23 -36.67 26.00
CA ASN A 141 -20.77 -35.34 26.41
C ASN A 141 -19.31 -35.07 26.10
N SER A 142 -18.54 -36.05 25.65
CA SER A 142 -17.15 -35.86 25.26
C SER A 142 -16.74 -36.73 24.09
N VAL A 143 -15.77 -36.23 23.33
CA VAL A 143 -15.19 -36.93 22.19
C VAL A 143 -13.67 -36.91 22.32
N THR A 144 -13.04 -38.05 22.08
CA THR A 144 -11.59 -38.13 21.90
C THR A 144 -11.29 -37.96 20.42
N ILE A 145 -10.50 -36.94 20.11
CA ILE A 145 -10.00 -36.68 18.77
C ILE A 145 -8.50 -36.93 18.71
N LYS A 146 -8.02 -37.36 17.56
CA LYS A 146 -6.61 -37.33 17.19
C LYS A 146 -6.37 -36.15 16.27
N LEU A 147 -5.54 -35.21 16.72
CA LEU A 147 -5.03 -34.10 15.92
C LEU A 147 -3.57 -34.38 15.63
N ASP A 148 -3.26 -34.65 14.37
CA ASP A 148 -1.93 -35.13 13.94
C ASP A 148 -1.50 -36.38 14.75
N ASN A 149 -0.56 -36.22 15.70
CA ASN A 149 -0.05 -37.31 16.56
C ASN A 149 -0.47 -37.17 18.04
N LYS A 150 -1.39 -36.24 18.37
CA LYS A 150 -1.84 -36.00 19.75
C LYS A 150 -3.32 -36.38 19.90
N SER A 151 -3.63 -37.25 20.86
CA SER A 151 -5.01 -37.52 21.26
C SER A 151 -5.47 -36.50 22.31
N VAL A 152 -6.65 -35.93 22.11
CA VAL A 152 -7.21 -34.87 22.97
C VAL A 152 -8.68 -35.14 23.23
N ILE A 153 -9.08 -35.05 24.49
CA ILE A 153 -10.49 -35.09 24.89
C ILE A 153 -11.08 -33.68 24.79
N LEU A 154 -12.22 -33.58 24.10
CA LEU A 154 -13.06 -32.40 24.00
C LEU A 154 -14.38 -32.66 24.72
N HIS A 155 -14.76 -31.73 25.60
CA HIS A 155 -16.08 -31.74 26.22
C HIS A 155 -17.06 -30.91 25.38
N LYS A 156 -18.32 -31.31 25.42
CA LYS A 156 -19.39 -30.72 24.61
C LYS A 156 -19.59 -29.25 25.01
N LYS A 157 -19.61 -28.37 24.01
CA LYS A 157 -19.73 -26.90 24.14
C LYS A 157 -18.60 -26.24 24.96
N GLU A 158 -17.47 -26.93 25.13
CA GLU A 158 -16.29 -26.38 25.79
C GLU A 158 -15.15 -26.20 24.77
N PRO A 159 -14.94 -24.98 24.25
CA PRO A 159 -13.88 -24.73 23.28
C PRO A 159 -12.50 -24.94 23.91
N LYS A 160 -11.64 -25.69 23.21
CA LYS A 160 -10.27 -25.99 23.65
C LYS A 160 -9.25 -25.45 22.67
N ILE A 161 -8.21 -24.79 23.18
CA ILE A 161 -7.05 -24.37 22.40
C ILE A 161 -6.12 -25.57 22.24
N ILE A 162 -5.84 -25.97 21.00
CA ILE A 162 -4.94 -27.07 20.67
C ILE A 162 -4.03 -26.61 19.53
N ASP A 163 -2.73 -26.52 19.81
CA ASP A 163 -1.72 -25.92 18.94
C ASP A 163 -2.12 -24.52 18.44
N ASN A 164 -2.46 -24.37 17.16
CA ASN A 164 -2.86 -23.12 16.49
C ASN A 164 -4.35 -23.10 16.13
N LEU A 165 -5.18 -23.92 16.80
CA LEU A 165 -6.62 -23.99 16.61
C LEU A 165 -7.38 -23.81 17.94
N VAL A 166 -8.60 -23.28 17.84
CA VAL A 166 -9.65 -23.48 18.82
C VAL A 166 -10.63 -24.49 18.23
N ILE A 167 -10.92 -25.56 18.96
CA ILE A 167 -11.84 -26.63 18.56
C ILE A 167 -12.89 -26.78 19.65
N GLU A 168 -14.16 -26.73 19.28
CA GLU A 168 -15.30 -27.00 20.15
C GLU A 168 -16.11 -28.16 19.58
N PHE A 169 -16.37 -29.17 20.40
CA PHE A 169 -17.31 -30.24 20.07
C PHE A 169 -18.73 -29.77 20.40
N CYS A 170 -19.58 -29.58 19.38
CA CYS A 170 -20.89 -28.99 19.59
C CYS A 170 -21.95 -30.06 19.90
N ASN A 171 -22.04 -31.07 19.03
CA ASN A 171 -22.98 -32.17 19.18
C ASN A 171 -22.61 -33.35 18.29
N TYR A 172 -23.34 -34.45 18.43
CA TYR A 172 -23.35 -35.54 17.47
C TYR A 172 -24.79 -35.98 17.16
N THR A 173 -24.96 -36.65 16.04
CA THR A 173 -26.21 -37.30 15.63
C THR A 173 -25.90 -38.76 15.35
N LYS A 174 -26.74 -39.66 15.87
CA LYS A 174 -26.68 -41.09 15.58
C LYS A 174 -27.87 -41.45 14.70
N LEU A 175 -27.59 -41.95 13.50
CA LEU A 175 -28.60 -42.47 12.58
C LEU A 175 -28.27 -43.92 12.26
N LEU A 176 -29.12 -44.85 12.74
CA LEU A 176 -28.87 -46.30 12.68
C LEU A 176 -27.49 -46.66 13.27
N ASN A 177 -26.56 -47.10 12.42
CA ASN A 177 -25.18 -47.48 12.76
C ASN A 177 -24.14 -46.41 12.35
N SER A 178 -24.57 -45.18 12.06
CA SER A 178 -23.68 -44.09 11.67
C SER A 178 -23.71 -42.95 12.67
N TYR A 179 -22.52 -42.42 12.97
CA TYR A 179 -22.35 -41.22 13.76
C TYR A 179 -21.96 -40.06 12.85
N SER A 180 -22.46 -38.89 13.19
CA SER A 180 -22.08 -37.61 12.60
C SER A 180 -21.78 -36.64 13.73
N PHE A 181 -20.63 -35.98 13.68
CA PHE A 181 -20.12 -35.10 14.72
C PHE A 181 -20.03 -33.69 14.16
N THR A 182 -20.48 -32.71 14.93
CA THR A 182 -20.42 -31.29 14.58
C THR A 182 -19.40 -30.60 15.46
N PHE A 183 -18.47 -29.91 14.82
CA PHE A 183 -17.41 -29.14 15.46
C PHE A 183 -17.46 -27.69 15.01
N LYS A 184 -17.13 -26.77 15.91
CA LYS A 184 -16.72 -25.41 15.56
C LYS A 184 -15.21 -25.33 15.62
N VAL A 185 -14.60 -24.91 14.53
CA VAL A 185 -13.13 -24.79 14.41
C VAL A 185 -12.75 -23.38 13.97
N SER A 186 -11.71 -22.84 14.60
CA SER A 186 -11.13 -21.54 14.25
C SER A 186 -9.62 -21.59 14.29
N PRO A 187 -8.91 -20.89 13.37
CA PRO A 187 -7.50 -20.62 13.57
C PRO A 187 -7.31 -19.71 14.78
N ILE A 188 -6.15 -19.82 15.42
CA ILE A 188 -5.66 -18.79 16.34
C ILE A 188 -4.29 -18.27 15.92
N ILE A 189 -4.03 -17.02 16.27
CA ILE A 189 -2.70 -16.44 16.29
C ILE A 189 -2.31 -16.28 17.76
N ILE A 190 -1.18 -16.87 18.13
CA ILE A 190 -0.57 -16.71 19.45
C ILE A 190 0.65 -15.80 19.28
N LEU A 191 0.65 -14.67 19.99
CA LEU A 191 1.74 -13.71 19.99
C LEU A 191 2.37 -13.72 21.36
N LYS A 192 3.62 -14.16 21.45
CA LYS A 192 4.37 -14.25 22.71
C LYS A 192 5.62 -13.41 22.64
N ARG A 193 5.91 -12.70 23.73
CA ARG A 193 7.13 -11.89 23.85
C ARG A 193 8.37 -12.77 23.65
N GLY A 194 9.28 -12.34 22.79
CA GLY A 194 10.51 -13.05 22.45
C GLY A 194 10.35 -14.16 21.41
N GLU A 195 9.14 -14.44 20.92
CA GLU A 195 8.91 -15.39 19.83
C GLU A 195 8.79 -14.69 18.47
N GLU A 196 8.99 -15.46 17.39
CA GLU A 196 8.77 -14.97 16.03
C GLU A 196 7.31 -14.61 15.81
N PHE A 197 7.06 -13.55 15.05
CA PHE A 197 5.71 -13.22 14.63
C PHE A 197 5.19 -14.29 13.66
N PRO A 198 4.11 -15.04 13.99
CA PRO A 198 3.71 -16.22 13.22
C PRO A 198 3.36 -15.94 11.75
N MET A 199 2.94 -14.71 11.44
CA MET A 199 2.54 -14.32 10.09
C MET A 199 3.71 -13.79 9.23
N ASP A 200 4.83 -13.43 9.86
CA ASP A 200 6.04 -12.96 9.18
C ASP A 200 7.26 -13.16 10.07
N LYS A 201 7.99 -14.26 9.83
CA LYS A 201 9.13 -14.68 10.65
C LYS A 201 10.32 -13.72 10.64
N ARG A 202 10.32 -12.70 9.76
CA ARG A 202 11.31 -11.62 9.79
C ARG A 202 11.17 -10.73 11.03
N PHE A 203 10.01 -10.76 11.67
CA PHE A 203 9.72 -9.99 12.87
C PHE A 203 9.77 -10.85 14.13
N LEU A 204 10.27 -10.25 15.21
CA LEU A 204 10.17 -10.74 16.58
C LEU A 204 9.07 -9.96 17.30
N VAL A 205 8.32 -10.62 18.18
CA VAL A 205 7.47 -9.92 19.14
C VAL A 205 8.37 -9.40 20.27
N GLU A 206 8.89 -8.19 20.12
CA GLU A 206 9.82 -7.57 21.08
C GLU A 206 9.15 -7.35 22.43
N ASP A 207 7.92 -6.80 22.42
CA ASP A 207 7.22 -6.44 23.64
C ASP A 207 5.70 -6.53 23.49
N ILE A 208 5.03 -6.76 24.62
CA ILE A 208 3.57 -6.75 24.75
C ILE A 208 3.26 -5.84 25.93
N LYS A 209 2.64 -4.70 25.63
CA LYS A 209 2.22 -3.67 26.58
C LYS A 209 0.69 -3.70 26.73
N ASP A 210 0.15 -2.81 27.55
CA ASP A 210 -1.28 -2.84 27.88
C ASP A 210 -2.21 -2.68 26.68
N ASN A 211 -1.85 -1.86 25.71
CA ASN A 211 -2.69 -1.54 24.56
C ASN A 211 -2.04 -1.84 23.21
N LYS A 212 -0.84 -2.44 23.19
CA LYS A 212 -0.10 -2.66 21.95
C LYS A 212 0.91 -3.79 22.04
N ILE A 213 1.16 -4.41 20.90
CA ILE A 213 2.24 -5.35 20.65
C ILE A 213 3.27 -4.64 19.78
N ILE A 214 4.54 -4.74 20.14
CA ILE A 214 5.66 -4.16 19.39
C ILE A 214 6.36 -5.30 18.68
N LEU A 215 6.35 -5.26 17.35
CA LEU A 215 7.11 -6.13 16.49
C LEU A 215 8.40 -5.43 16.09
N LYS A 216 9.52 -6.14 16.10
CA LYS A 216 10.83 -5.63 15.69
C LYS A 216 11.37 -6.46 14.54
N LEU A 217 11.83 -5.79 13.48
CA LEU A 217 12.50 -6.46 12.39
C LEU A 217 13.84 -7.01 12.89
N LYS A 218 14.11 -8.30 12.63
CA LYS A 218 15.35 -8.96 13.06
C LYS A 218 16.57 -8.40 12.32
N ASP A 219 16.44 -8.19 11.03
CA ASP A 219 17.47 -7.63 10.17
C ASP A 219 17.36 -6.11 10.08
N LYS A 220 18.43 -5.46 9.59
CA LYS A 220 18.39 -4.03 9.30
C LYS A 220 17.45 -3.74 8.13
N PHE A 221 16.65 -2.70 8.28
CA PHE A 221 15.82 -2.18 7.20
C PHE A 221 16.67 -1.73 6.01
N ASN A 222 16.34 -2.21 4.82
CA ASN A 222 17.09 -1.99 3.58
C ASN A 222 16.32 -1.13 2.55
N GLY A 223 15.49 -0.21 3.02
CA GLY A 223 14.77 0.74 2.17
C GLY A 223 13.37 0.30 1.74
N SER A 224 13.00 -0.99 1.87
CA SER A 224 11.61 -1.41 1.67
C SER A 224 11.18 -2.58 2.56
N ILE A 225 9.91 -2.61 2.95
CA ILE A 225 9.33 -3.68 3.77
C ILE A 225 7.85 -3.86 3.43
N SER A 226 7.40 -5.11 3.45
CA SER A 226 5.96 -5.43 3.39
C SER A 226 5.52 -5.96 4.73
N ILE A 227 4.49 -5.36 5.31
CA ILE A 227 3.88 -5.78 6.58
C ILE A 227 2.41 -5.40 6.59
N ASN A 228 1.56 -6.29 7.13
CA ASN A 228 0.11 -6.06 7.26
C ASN A 228 -0.60 -5.69 5.95
N GLY A 229 -0.23 -6.34 4.84
CA GLY A 229 -0.82 -6.08 3.51
C GLY A 229 -0.41 -4.75 2.86
N LYS A 230 0.48 -3.98 3.50
CA LYS A 230 1.06 -2.73 2.96
C LYS A 230 2.53 -2.94 2.63
N ARG A 231 2.99 -2.40 1.51
CA ARG A 231 4.40 -2.29 1.12
C ARG A 231 4.86 -0.85 1.30
N TYR A 232 5.84 -0.67 2.17
CA TYR A 232 6.51 0.60 2.43
C TYR A 232 7.84 0.61 1.67
N SER A 233 8.14 1.72 0.99
CA SER A 233 9.44 2.01 0.40
C SER A 233 9.86 3.40 0.84
N ILE A 234 11.06 3.52 1.40
CA ILE A 234 11.57 4.75 1.99
C ILE A 234 12.95 5.00 1.41
N LYS A 235 13.10 6.15 0.76
CA LYS A 235 14.34 6.57 0.13
C LYS A 235 14.68 7.99 0.57
N LYS A 236 15.92 8.20 1.01
CA LYS A 236 16.45 9.54 1.17
C LYS A 236 16.66 10.15 -0.22
N ILE A 237 16.05 11.30 -0.45
CA ILE A 237 16.26 12.12 -1.64
C ILE A 237 17.01 13.41 -1.22
N LYS A 238 17.26 14.31 -2.18
CA LYS A 238 18.06 15.52 -1.95
C LYS A 238 17.47 16.42 -0.87
N ASN A 239 18.29 17.33 -0.36
CA ASN A 239 17.93 18.33 0.65
C ASN A 239 17.41 17.74 1.97
N ASN A 240 17.92 16.57 2.37
CA ASN A 240 17.45 15.85 3.56
C ASN A 240 15.92 15.64 3.55
N ILE A 241 15.35 15.32 2.39
CA ILE A 241 13.95 14.92 2.28
C ILE A 241 13.89 13.40 2.17
N LEU A 242 12.87 12.80 2.77
CA LEU A 242 12.52 11.40 2.60
C LEU A 242 11.34 11.31 1.64
N LYS A 243 11.48 10.45 0.65
CA LYS A 243 10.37 9.96 -0.16
C LYS A 243 9.87 8.66 0.45
N ILE A 244 8.61 8.63 0.83
CA ILE A 244 7.93 7.48 1.43
C ILE A 244 6.82 7.07 0.48
N ARG A 245 6.90 5.85 -0.05
CA ARG A 245 5.87 5.26 -0.92
C ARG A 245 5.18 4.12 -0.18
N ILE A 246 3.86 4.16 -0.12
CA ILE A 246 3.02 3.14 0.52
C ILE A 246 2.10 2.56 -0.55
N LEU A 247 2.24 1.26 -0.80
CA LEU A 247 1.43 0.51 -1.75
C LEU A 247 0.57 -0.51 -1.01
N TYR A 248 -0.74 -0.50 -1.25
CA TYR A 248 -1.67 -1.51 -0.71
C TYR A 248 -2.89 -1.65 -1.62
N SER A 249 -3.68 -2.70 -1.44
CA SER A 249 -4.94 -2.87 -2.16
C SER A 249 -6.10 -3.08 -1.19
N LYS A 250 -7.27 -2.57 -1.56
CA LYS A 250 -8.54 -2.85 -0.88
C LYS A 250 -9.60 -3.18 -1.92
N ASP A 251 -10.45 -4.13 -1.57
CA ASP A 251 -11.60 -4.52 -2.37
C ASP A 251 -12.84 -3.81 -1.80
N PHE A 252 -13.66 -3.25 -2.69
CA PHE A 252 -14.85 -2.49 -2.35
C PHE A 252 -16.07 -3.12 -3.03
N PRO A 253 -17.05 -3.63 -2.27
CA PRO A 253 -18.28 -4.18 -2.84
C PRO A 253 -19.05 -3.12 -3.64
N LEU A 254 -19.53 -3.46 -4.84
CA LEU A 254 -20.27 -2.51 -5.67
C LEU A 254 -21.72 -2.30 -5.19
N ASN A 255 -22.26 -3.22 -4.39
CA ASN A 255 -23.61 -3.13 -3.84
C ASN A 255 -23.77 -2.16 -2.66
N GLU A 256 -22.68 -1.56 -2.18
CA GLU A 256 -22.67 -0.62 -1.07
C GLU A 256 -22.34 0.79 -1.55
N SER A 257 -23.04 1.81 -1.03
CA SER A 257 -22.64 3.20 -1.25
C SER A 257 -21.56 3.56 -0.24
N GLU A 258 -20.32 3.70 -0.71
CA GLU A 258 -19.15 3.97 0.14
C GLU A 258 -18.33 5.10 -0.48
N TYR A 259 -17.98 6.12 0.34
CA TYR A 259 -16.91 7.05 0.00
C TYR A 259 -15.56 6.39 0.28
N ILE A 260 -14.68 6.37 -0.73
CA ILE A 260 -13.40 5.66 -0.66
C ILE A 260 -12.30 6.61 -0.17
N ASP A 261 -11.87 7.53 -1.03
CA ASP A 261 -10.93 8.62 -0.74
C ASP A 261 -10.88 9.59 -1.93
N ASN A 262 -10.31 10.79 -1.78
CA ASN A 262 -9.92 11.65 -2.92
C ASN A 262 -10.95 11.79 -4.06
N ASN A 263 -12.24 11.92 -3.72
CA ASN A 263 -13.39 11.99 -4.64
C ASN A 263 -13.74 10.69 -5.38
N PHE A 264 -13.16 9.56 -4.98
CA PHE A 264 -13.64 8.24 -5.29
C PHE A 264 -14.81 7.87 -4.39
N PHE A 265 -15.89 7.40 -5.00
CA PHE A 265 -17.03 6.86 -4.28
C PHE A 265 -17.74 5.80 -5.14
N ILE A 266 -18.36 4.84 -4.47
CA ILE A 266 -19.26 3.88 -5.10
C ILE A 266 -20.69 4.38 -4.87
N PHE A 267 -21.46 4.41 -5.93
CA PHE A 267 -22.87 4.74 -5.88
C PHE A 267 -23.60 3.98 -6.99
N ASN A 268 -24.78 3.42 -6.68
CA ASN A 268 -25.59 2.66 -7.65
C ASN A 268 -24.80 1.61 -8.45
N HIS A 269 -23.97 0.78 -7.80
CA HIS A 269 -23.18 -0.27 -8.44
C HIS A 269 -22.06 0.18 -9.38
N SER A 270 -21.72 1.47 -9.37
CA SER A 270 -20.65 2.04 -10.19
C SER A 270 -19.64 2.81 -9.35
N LEU A 271 -18.38 2.80 -9.78
CA LEU A 271 -17.31 3.61 -9.22
C LEU A 271 -17.23 4.95 -9.93
N TYR A 272 -17.17 6.04 -9.17
CA TYR A 272 -17.01 7.40 -9.68
C TYR A 272 -15.70 8.02 -9.18
N TYR A 273 -15.13 8.93 -9.97
CA TYR A 273 -14.05 9.84 -9.56
C TYR A 273 -14.32 11.24 -10.12
N LYS A 274 -14.36 12.24 -9.24
CA LYS A 274 -14.71 13.64 -9.61
C LYS A 274 -15.99 13.69 -10.47
N ASP A 275 -17.03 13.03 -9.98
CA ASP A 275 -18.37 12.94 -10.59
C ASP A 275 -18.44 12.25 -11.96
N LYS A 276 -17.34 11.61 -12.41
CA LYS A 276 -17.30 10.82 -13.64
C LYS A 276 -17.26 9.35 -13.32
N GLU A 277 -18.17 8.60 -13.93
CA GLU A 277 -18.21 7.14 -13.85
C GLU A 277 -16.94 6.54 -14.49
N ILE A 278 -16.36 5.56 -13.82
CA ILE A 278 -15.21 4.79 -14.31
C ILE A 278 -15.73 3.41 -14.74
N LYS A 279 -15.47 3.04 -16.00
CA LYS A 279 -16.03 1.82 -16.61
C LYS A 279 -14.99 0.77 -16.99
N GLU A 280 -13.71 1.06 -16.80
CA GLU A 280 -12.62 0.22 -17.28
C GLU A 280 -11.44 0.22 -16.31
N ASN A 281 -10.63 -0.83 -16.42
CA ASN A 281 -9.39 -0.94 -15.67
C ASN A 281 -8.42 0.16 -16.13
N LYS A 282 -8.03 1.04 -15.22
CA LYS A 282 -7.12 2.13 -15.52
C LYS A 282 -6.40 2.61 -14.27
N ILE A 283 -5.32 3.35 -14.50
CA ILE A 283 -4.61 4.10 -13.46
C ILE A 283 -5.08 5.54 -13.51
N ILE A 284 -5.50 6.07 -12.37
CA ILE A 284 -5.82 7.47 -12.18
C ILE A 284 -4.73 8.10 -11.32
N TYR A 285 -4.13 9.19 -11.80
CA TYR A 285 -3.16 9.98 -11.04
C TYR A 285 -3.88 11.16 -10.39
N LEU A 286 -3.70 11.35 -9.08
CA LEU A 286 -4.49 12.35 -8.33
C LEU A 286 -4.03 13.79 -8.57
N GLY A 287 -2.82 13.97 -9.12
CA GLY A 287 -2.30 15.27 -9.54
C GLY A 287 -2.54 15.61 -11.00
N GLU A 288 -3.39 14.87 -11.73
CA GLU A 288 -3.74 15.21 -13.10
C GLU A 288 -4.54 16.52 -13.14
N ILE A 289 -3.93 17.56 -13.70
CA ILE A 289 -4.51 18.89 -13.86
C ILE A 289 -5.17 19.00 -15.24
N ASN A 290 -6.34 19.65 -15.27
CA ASN A 290 -7.13 19.84 -16.48
C ASN A 290 -6.30 20.48 -17.62
N PRO A 291 -6.42 19.98 -18.86
CA PRO A 291 -5.88 20.63 -20.05
C PRO A 291 -6.64 21.94 -20.26
N GLY A 292 -6.05 23.06 -19.83
CA GLY A 292 -6.69 24.39 -19.90
C GLY A 292 -6.01 25.46 -19.06
N LEU A 293 -5.18 25.08 -18.08
CA LEU A 293 -4.32 26.05 -17.38
C LEU A 293 -3.16 26.47 -18.29
N GLY A 294 -2.93 27.78 -18.40
CA GLY A 294 -1.78 28.36 -19.10
C GLY A 294 -0.46 28.12 -18.35
N LEU A 295 0.59 28.85 -18.70
CA LEU A 295 1.87 28.75 -17.95
C LEU A 295 1.85 29.61 -16.67
N ASP A 296 0.72 30.22 -16.31
CA ASP A 296 0.52 31.13 -15.17
C ASP A 296 0.14 30.41 -13.86
N VAL A 297 0.39 29.11 -13.77
CA VAL A 297 0.14 28.30 -12.56
C VAL A 297 1.10 28.63 -11.42
N ASN A 298 0.64 28.49 -10.17
CA ASN A 298 1.42 28.71 -8.94
C ASN A 298 2.25 27.49 -8.54
N ASP A 299 2.88 26.85 -9.52
CA ASP A 299 3.58 25.57 -9.38
C ASP A 299 4.69 25.45 -10.43
N ASP A 300 5.67 24.59 -10.17
CA ASP A 300 6.69 24.27 -11.18
C ASP A 300 6.05 23.48 -12.33
N ILE A 301 6.45 23.72 -13.57
CA ILE A 301 5.86 23.10 -14.76
C ILE A 301 6.85 22.11 -15.37
N ILE A 302 6.39 20.92 -15.77
CA ILE A 302 7.15 19.98 -16.58
C ILE A 302 6.47 19.80 -17.94
N LEU A 303 7.16 20.22 -19.00
CA LEU A 303 6.75 20.01 -20.38
C LEU A 303 7.42 18.74 -20.91
N ILE A 304 6.63 17.77 -21.35
CA ILE A 304 7.15 16.54 -21.92
C ILE A 304 6.95 16.57 -23.43
N GLY A 305 8.03 16.29 -24.16
CA GLY A 305 8.07 16.22 -25.60
C GLY A 305 8.58 17.51 -26.27
N GLY A 306 9.12 17.32 -27.47
CA GLY A 306 9.63 18.41 -28.31
C GLY A 306 8.51 19.29 -28.92
N PRO A 307 8.87 20.34 -29.67
CA PRO A 307 7.93 21.33 -30.20
C PRO A 307 6.96 20.79 -31.27
N VAL A 308 7.24 19.60 -31.82
CA VAL A 308 6.33 18.92 -32.75
C VAL A 308 5.08 18.41 -32.02
N VAL A 309 5.25 17.91 -30.80
CA VAL A 309 4.20 17.22 -30.05
C VAL A 309 3.66 18.03 -28.88
N ASN A 310 4.46 18.95 -28.34
CA ASN A 310 4.10 19.80 -27.21
C ASN A 310 4.02 21.29 -27.64
N PRO A 311 2.82 21.90 -27.67
CA PRO A 311 2.63 23.27 -28.14
C PRO A 311 3.29 24.30 -27.22
N TYR A 312 3.41 24.03 -25.91
CA TYR A 312 4.10 24.93 -24.98
C TYR A 312 5.61 24.93 -25.21
N THR A 313 6.21 23.76 -25.48
CA THR A 313 7.62 23.69 -25.91
C THR A 313 7.84 24.53 -27.18
N LYS A 314 6.93 24.42 -28.17
CA LYS A 314 6.98 25.22 -29.40
C LYS A 314 6.86 26.73 -29.14
N LEU A 315 5.98 27.12 -28.20
CA LEU A 315 5.80 28.52 -27.80
C LEU A 315 7.09 29.08 -27.18
N LEU A 316 7.74 28.35 -26.27
CA LEU A 316 8.97 28.79 -25.63
C LEU A 316 10.13 28.95 -26.63
N ILE A 317 10.23 28.08 -27.64
CA ILE A 317 11.20 28.25 -28.75
C ILE A 317 10.89 29.53 -29.53
N LYS A 318 9.63 29.77 -29.90
CA LYS A 318 9.23 30.99 -30.64
C LYS A 318 9.51 32.28 -29.87
N MET A 319 9.46 32.22 -28.55
CA MET A 319 9.82 33.33 -27.66
C MET A 319 11.33 33.48 -27.44
N ASN A 320 12.15 32.64 -28.08
CA ASN A 320 13.61 32.58 -27.90
C ASN A 320 14.06 32.37 -26.45
N LEU A 321 13.24 31.68 -25.63
CA LEU A 321 13.56 31.40 -24.23
C LEU A 321 14.37 30.11 -24.04
N ILE A 322 14.38 29.24 -25.05
CA ILE A 322 15.10 27.97 -25.05
C ILE A 322 15.70 27.68 -26.42
N LEU A 323 16.71 26.80 -26.46
CA LEU A 323 17.33 26.32 -27.69
C LEU A 323 16.33 25.59 -28.61
N ASN A 324 16.61 25.60 -29.91
CA ASN A 324 15.76 24.96 -30.90
C ASN A 324 15.88 23.42 -30.84
N ILE A 325 14.92 22.77 -30.20
CA ILE A 325 14.78 21.31 -30.19
C ILE A 325 14.15 20.87 -31.52
N SER A 326 14.74 19.87 -32.18
CA SER A 326 14.29 19.42 -33.50
C SER A 326 14.30 17.88 -33.59
N ASN A 327 13.92 17.34 -34.75
CA ASN A 327 14.03 15.89 -34.99
C ASN A 327 15.50 15.42 -35.11
N THR A 328 16.47 16.33 -35.20
CA THR A 328 17.90 16.01 -35.32
C THR A 328 18.73 16.45 -34.12
N TYR A 329 18.23 17.40 -33.32
CA TYR A 329 18.86 17.87 -32.07
C TYR A 329 17.96 17.50 -30.88
N PRO A 330 18.46 16.83 -29.81
CA PRO A 330 19.85 16.73 -29.35
C PRO A 330 20.72 15.61 -29.97
N GLY A 331 20.24 14.96 -31.02
CA GLY A 331 20.88 13.80 -31.67
C GLY A 331 20.10 12.52 -31.41
N ASP A 332 20.33 11.50 -32.22
CA ASP A 332 19.56 10.25 -32.17
C ASP A 332 19.65 9.57 -30.79
N ASP A 333 18.50 9.09 -30.30
CA ASP A 333 18.32 8.46 -28.99
C ASP A 333 18.83 9.29 -27.79
N LYS A 334 19.06 10.59 -27.94
CA LYS A 334 19.50 11.48 -26.86
C LYS A 334 18.34 12.26 -26.28
N GLY A 335 18.39 12.43 -24.96
CA GLY A 335 17.47 13.27 -24.21
C GLY A 335 18.08 14.63 -23.91
N LEU A 336 17.23 15.62 -23.68
CA LEU A 336 17.59 16.96 -23.25
C LEU A 336 16.65 17.36 -22.12
N ILE A 337 17.24 17.86 -21.04
CA ILE A 337 16.54 18.49 -19.92
C ILE A 337 16.91 19.97 -19.96
N ILE A 338 15.93 20.87 -19.98
CA ILE A 338 16.14 22.31 -19.87
C ILE A 338 15.32 22.82 -18.69
N LYS A 339 15.91 23.63 -17.82
CA LYS A 339 15.24 24.35 -16.74
C LYS A 339 15.35 25.85 -16.99
N ILE A 340 14.21 26.53 -17.03
CA ILE A 340 14.13 27.98 -17.13
C ILE A 340 13.24 28.55 -16.03
N LYS A 341 13.42 29.83 -15.72
CA LYS A 341 12.47 30.57 -14.88
C LYS A 341 11.16 30.74 -15.64
N ASN A 342 10.02 30.52 -15.00
CA ASN A 342 8.74 30.65 -15.65
C ASN A 342 8.48 32.13 -16.01
N PRO A 343 8.33 32.50 -17.31
CA PRO A 343 8.15 33.87 -17.73
C PRO A 343 6.81 34.47 -17.27
N GLN A 344 5.80 33.63 -17.01
CA GLN A 344 4.48 34.05 -16.56
C GLN A 344 4.31 33.97 -15.04
N ASN A 345 5.16 33.22 -14.34
CA ASN A 345 5.20 33.17 -12.88
C ASN A 345 6.65 33.08 -12.35
N PRO A 346 7.34 34.22 -12.15
CA PRO A 346 8.77 34.23 -11.84
C PRO A 346 9.19 33.49 -10.56
N ASN A 347 8.26 33.13 -9.66
CA ASN A 347 8.60 32.37 -8.46
C ASN A 347 8.77 30.87 -8.72
N HIS A 348 8.43 30.40 -9.92
CA HIS A 348 8.44 29.00 -10.31
C HIS A 348 9.31 28.74 -11.54
N TYR A 349 9.59 27.47 -11.82
CA TYR A 349 10.42 27.01 -12.94
C TYR A 349 9.62 26.21 -13.95
N ILE A 350 10.06 26.23 -15.21
CA ILE A 350 9.63 25.32 -16.26
C ILE A 350 10.78 24.37 -16.57
N TYR A 351 10.49 23.08 -16.54
CA TYR A 351 11.38 22.00 -16.93
C TYR A 351 10.88 21.41 -18.24
N ILE A 352 11.76 21.21 -19.21
CA ILE A 352 11.44 20.61 -20.50
C ILE A 352 12.19 19.30 -20.59
N LEU A 353 11.46 18.21 -20.80
CA LEU A 353 11.99 16.86 -20.97
C LEU A 353 11.67 16.42 -22.39
N ALA A 354 12.67 16.46 -23.26
CA ALA A 354 12.48 16.20 -24.68
C ALA A 354 13.63 15.36 -25.24
N GLY A 355 13.38 14.69 -26.36
CA GLY A 355 14.41 14.08 -27.19
C GLY A 355 14.13 14.33 -28.67
N SER A 356 15.07 13.96 -29.51
CA SER A 356 14.92 13.96 -30.97
C SER A 356 13.90 12.91 -31.42
N ASN A 357 13.72 11.86 -30.61
CA ASN A 357 12.82 10.75 -30.81
C ASN A 357 12.23 10.28 -29.45
N ARG A 358 11.32 9.29 -29.47
CA ARG A 358 10.66 8.79 -28.25
C ARG A 358 11.64 8.21 -27.22
N VAL A 359 12.75 7.64 -27.68
CA VAL A 359 13.76 6.99 -26.81
C VAL A 359 14.53 8.06 -26.07
N GLY A 360 14.91 9.13 -26.77
CA GLY A 360 15.53 10.31 -26.18
C GLY A 360 14.65 10.95 -25.10
N THR A 361 13.36 11.17 -25.36
CA THR A 361 12.42 11.69 -24.36
C THR A 361 12.34 10.76 -23.13
N LYS A 362 12.26 9.44 -23.35
CA LYS A 362 12.26 8.44 -22.25
C LYS A 362 13.54 8.52 -21.41
N LYS A 363 14.72 8.69 -22.02
CA LYS A 363 15.99 8.88 -21.31
C LYS A 363 16.00 10.16 -20.48
N ALA A 364 15.53 11.27 -21.04
CA ALA A 364 15.40 12.55 -20.31
C ALA A 364 14.52 12.39 -19.07
N ILE A 365 13.36 11.74 -19.19
CA ILE A 365 12.46 11.47 -18.06
C ILE A 365 13.13 10.60 -17.00
N ASN A 366 13.77 9.49 -17.39
CA ASN A 366 14.46 8.61 -16.44
C ASN A 366 15.60 9.32 -15.72
N TYR A 367 16.37 10.16 -16.43
CA TYR A 367 17.43 10.94 -15.82
C TYR A 367 16.88 11.99 -14.87
N PHE A 368 15.78 12.66 -15.23
CA PHE A 368 15.12 13.64 -14.37
C PHE A 368 14.70 13.04 -13.02
N VAL A 369 14.10 11.84 -13.05
CA VAL A 369 13.66 11.13 -11.83
C VAL A 369 14.83 10.68 -10.95
N ASN A 370 15.91 10.17 -11.56
CA ASN A 370 16.93 9.44 -10.81
C ASN A 370 18.20 10.24 -10.51
N ASN A 371 18.60 11.15 -11.39
CA ASN A 371 19.95 11.72 -11.40
C ASN A 371 19.98 13.26 -11.41
N TYR A 372 18.94 13.92 -11.94
CA TYR A 372 18.94 15.37 -12.14
C TYR A 372 19.15 16.18 -10.85
N ASN A 373 20.14 17.09 -10.85
CA ASN A 373 20.57 17.91 -9.70
C ASN A 373 20.19 19.39 -9.82
N GLY A 374 19.26 19.75 -10.70
CA GLY A 374 18.79 21.12 -10.84
C GLY A 374 19.63 21.96 -11.80
N GLU A 375 20.46 21.32 -12.62
CA GLU A 375 21.23 21.95 -13.69
C GLU A 375 20.31 22.63 -14.71
N ASN A 376 20.72 23.77 -15.26
CA ASN A 376 19.87 24.50 -16.23
C ASN A 376 19.70 23.75 -17.55
N GLU A 377 20.71 22.97 -17.96
CA GLU A 377 20.66 22.16 -19.16
C GLU A 377 21.43 20.85 -18.96
N VAL A 378 20.85 19.73 -19.37
CA VAL A 378 21.48 18.41 -19.33
C VAL A 378 21.22 17.65 -20.62
N LEU A 379 22.29 17.31 -21.33
CA LEU A 379 22.26 16.35 -22.42
C LEU A 379 22.38 14.92 -21.86
N VAL A 380 21.36 14.11 -22.08
CA VAL A 380 21.27 12.73 -21.61
C VAL A 380 21.61 11.78 -22.76
N LYS A 381 22.64 10.95 -22.57
CA LYS A 381 23.13 9.99 -23.57
C LYS A 381 22.51 8.62 -23.41
#